data_AF-A0A235B2D0-F1
#
_entry.id   AF-A0A235B2D0-F1
#
_cell.length_a   1.000
_cell.length_b   1.000
_cell.length_c   1.000
_cell.angle_alpha   90.00
_cell.angle_beta   90.00
_cell.angle_gamma   90.00
#
_symmetry.space_group_name_H-M   'P 1'
#
loop_
_entity.id
_entity.type
_entity.pdbx_description
1 polymer ?
#
loop_
_entity_poly.entity_id
_entity_poly.type
_entity_poly.pdbx_seq_one_letter_code
_entity_poly.pdbx_strand_id
1 'polypeptide(L)'
;PLYVSWTLSFTAPSGEEAQKVLSGYIDYVSDLVAKEFMEEVRNKLEIKNKFEREMLVQDKIKIKNPLKADVKRLGYSLEVANAAGIKKPVFGNGQSVKDDPDFSVSLGSDGIASKLNIKKSISDVTELSGDLLNRQYLVDELAQVSVNDISFIPFKYQLSPSLPVKKDGVGKVIIVFVSSLMGGVIACGAVLLHRAIASRRLEIMAKLEDKLA
;
A
#
# COMPACT_ATOMS: atom_id res chain seq x y z
N PRO A 1 20.59 7.52 15.99
CA PRO A 1 19.35 7.90 16.73
C PRO A 1 18.50 6.64 16.90
N LEU A 2 17.89 6.41 18.08
CA LEU A 2 17.13 5.17 18.36
C LEU A 2 15.76 5.10 17.64
N TYR A 3 15.29 6.20 17.05
CA TYR A 3 14.02 6.25 16.29
C TYR A 3 14.05 7.38 15.25
N VAL A 4 13.19 7.25 14.23
CA VAL A 4 12.95 8.30 13.22
C VAL A 4 12.00 9.34 13.82
N SER A 5 12.34 10.63 13.71
CA SER A 5 11.53 11.74 14.20
C SER A 5 11.51 12.88 13.19
N TRP A 6 10.35 13.52 13.06
CA TRP A 6 10.14 14.68 12.20
C TRP A 6 9.64 15.85 13.05
N THR A 7 10.09 17.07 12.73
CA THR A 7 9.60 18.29 13.37
C THR A 7 8.65 18.99 12.41
N LEU A 8 7.41 19.21 12.85
CA LEU A 8 6.40 19.94 12.10
C LEU A 8 6.27 21.35 12.71
N SER A 9 6.16 22.36 11.86
CA SER A 9 5.99 23.75 12.27
C SER A 9 4.99 24.46 11.37
N PHE A 10 4.30 25.44 11.94
CA PHE A 10 3.37 26.31 11.23
C PHE A 10 3.42 27.72 11.82
N THR A 11 3.36 28.72 10.96
CA THR A 11 3.47 30.14 11.34
C THR A 11 2.18 30.86 11.02
N ALA A 12 1.60 31.51 12.03
CA ALA A 12 0.38 32.30 11.90
C ALA A 12 0.52 33.67 12.60
N PRO A 13 -0.41 34.62 12.36
CA PRO A 13 -0.41 35.94 13.02
C PRO A 13 -0.45 35.88 14.56
N SER A 14 -1.15 34.89 15.13
CA SER A 14 -1.23 34.66 16.58
C SER A 14 -0.75 33.26 16.97
N GLY A 15 -0.25 33.11 18.20
CA GLY A 15 0.22 31.83 18.70
C GLY A 15 -0.89 30.78 18.84
N GLU A 16 -2.09 31.22 19.24
CA GLU A 16 -3.27 30.36 19.35
C GLU A 16 -3.73 29.85 17.98
N GLU A 17 -3.76 30.72 16.97
CA GLU A 17 -4.08 30.34 15.59
C GLU A 17 -3.04 29.38 15.03
N ALA A 18 -1.75 29.64 15.27
CA ALA A 18 -0.67 28.76 14.82
C ALA A 18 -0.82 27.34 15.40
N GLN A 19 -1.09 27.24 16.70
CA GLN A 19 -1.30 25.96 17.37
C GLN A 19 -2.55 25.24 16.86
N LYS A 20 -3.68 25.95 16.75
CA LYS A 20 -4.95 25.38 16.33
C LYS A 20 -4.90 24.85 14.89
N VAL A 21 -4.30 25.61 13.98
CA VAL A 21 -4.15 25.18 12.58
C VAL A 21 -3.19 24.00 12.47
N LEU A 22 -2.06 24.02 13.18
CA LEU A 22 -1.12 22.90 13.16
C LEU A 22 -1.75 21.61 13.69
N SER A 23 -2.47 21.70 14.83
CA SER A 23 -3.18 20.54 15.39
C SER A 23 -4.25 20.03 14.43
N GLY A 24 -5.11 20.92 13.94
CA GLY A 24 -6.20 20.53 13.03
C GLY A 24 -5.70 19.97 11.70
N TYR A 25 -4.57 20.46 11.18
CA TYR A 25 -3.95 19.90 9.98
C TYR A 25 -3.39 18.50 10.23
N ILE A 26 -2.75 18.28 11.38
CA ILE A 26 -2.26 16.95 11.75
C ILE A 26 -3.43 15.96 11.89
N ASP A 27 -4.51 16.37 12.55
CA ASP A 27 -5.72 15.55 12.71
C ASP A 27 -6.35 15.23 11.35
N TYR A 28 -6.49 16.24 10.47
CA TYR A 28 -7.01 16.05 9.12
C TYR A 28 -6.18 15.06 8.30
N VAL A 29 -4.85 15.21 8.30
CA VAL A 29 -3.96 14.29 7.60
C VAL A 29 -4.00 12.89 8.22
N SER A 30 -4.12 12.79 9.55
CA SER A 30 -4.29 11.52 10.25
C SER A 30 -5.53 10.78 9.79
N ASP A 31 -6.68 11.46 9.75
CA ASP A 31 -7.96 10.90 9.32
C ASP A 31 -7.93 10.49 7.84
N LEU A 32 -7.30 11.32 6.99
CA LEU A 32 -7.13 11.02 5.58
C LEU A 32 -6.29 9.74 5.37
N VAL A 33 -5.16 9.63 6.05
CA VAL A 33 -4.28 8.45 5.98
C VAL A 33 -4.99 7.21 6.53
N ALA A 34 -5.71 7.33 7.65
CA ALA A 34 -6.49 6.22 8.20
C ALA A 34 -7.53 5.73 7.19
N LYS A 35 -8.27 6.66 6.56
CA LYS A 35 -9.26 6.32 5.53
C LYS A 35 -8.63 5.62 4.32
N GLU A 36 -7.56 6.19 3.76
CA GLU A 36 -6.87 5.64 2.58
C GLU A 36 -6.30 4.25 2.89
N PHE A 37 -5.71 4.06 4.07
CA PHE A 37 -5.23 2.75 4.50
C PHE A 37 -6.35 1.72 4.60
N MET A 38 -7.50 2.09 5.18
CA MET A 38 -8.65 1.19 5.29
C MET A 38 -9.24 0.83 3.92
N GLU A 39 -9.28 1.78 2.97
CA GLU A 39 -9.63 1.51 1.57
C GLU A 39 -8.63 0.55 0.91
N GLU A 40 -7.33 0.73 1.13
CA GLU A 40 -6.30 -0.16 0.61
C GLU A 40 -6.45 -1.59 1.16
N VAL A 41 -6.73 -1.74 2.46
CA VAL A 41 -6.98 -3.06 3.08
C VAL A 41 -8.18 -3.75 2.45
N ARG A 42 -9.29 -3.01 2.21
CA ARG A 42 -10.47 -3.54 1.52
C ARG A 42 -10.16 -3.99 0.10
N ASN A 43 -9.46 -3.14 -0.66
CA ASN A 43 -9.07 -3.46 -2.03
C ASN A 43 -8.18 -4.72 -2.09
N LYS A 44 -7.20 -4.84 -1.18
CA LYS A 44 -6.35 -6.03 -1.08
C LYS A 44 -7.16 -7.28 -0.73
N LEU A 45 -8.12 -7.18 0.20
CA LEU A 45 -9.01 -8.29 0.54
C LEU A 45 -9.86 -8.71 -0.65
N GLU A 46 -10.44 -7.76 -1.38
CA GLU A 46 -11.26 -8.03 -2.56
C GLU A 46 -10.45 -8.74 -3.66
N ILE A 47 -9.26 -8.22 -3.97
CA ILE A 47 -8.34 -8.82 -4.93
C ILE A 47 -7.97 -10.24 -4.50
N LYS A 48 -7.65 -10.45 -3.22
CA LYS A 48 -7.30 -11.78 -2.69
C LYS A 48 -8.47 -12.75 -2.79
N ASN A 49 -9.68 -12.32 -2.41
CA ASN A 49 -10.89 -13.14 -2.48
C ASN A 49 -11.21 -13.54 -3.92
N LYS A 50 -11.17 -12.58 -4.86
CA LYS A 50 -11.35 -12.84 -6.29
C LYS A 50 -10.32 -13.83 -6.81
N PHE A 51 -9.04 -13.63 -6.48
CA PHE A 51 -7.96 -14.52 -6.90
C PHE A 51 -8.18 -15.95 -6.40
N GLU A 52 -8.47 -16.15 -5.10
CA GLU A 52 -8.69 -17.50 -4.55
C GLU A 52 -9.94 -18.18 -5.14
N ARG A 53 -11.01 -17.42 -5.43
CA ARG A 53 -12.19 -17.93 -6.13
C ARG A 53 -11.87 -18.42 -7.54
N GLU A 54 -11.15 -17.61 -8.31
CA GLU A 54 -10.75 -17.97 -9.67
C GLU A 54 -9.81 -19.19 -9.69
N MET A 55 -8.84 -19.23 -8.76
CA MET A 55 -7.94 -20.36 -8.57
C MET A 55 -8.70 -21.64 -8.22
N LEU A 56 -9.67 -21.56 -7.30
CA LEU A 56 -10.52 -22.70 -6.93
C LEU A 56 -11.29 -23.25 -8.14
N VAL A 57 -11.88 -22.37 -8.97
CA VAL A 57 -12.55 -22.79 -10.21
C VAL A 57 -11.57 -23.47 -11.16
N GLN A 58 -10.38 -22.92 -11.32
CA GLN A 58 -9.34 -23.50 -12.16
C GLN A 58 -8.90 -24.89 -11.66
N ASP A 59 -8.72 -25.07 -10.36
CA ASP A 59 -8.28 -26.34 -9.78
C ASP A 59 -9.39 -27.41 -9.86
N LYS A 60 -10.66 -27.01 -9.68
CA LYS A 60 -11.80 -27.92 -9.97
C LYS A 60 -11.74 -28.41 -11.42
N ILE A 61 -11.44 -27.54 -12.38
CA ILE A 61 -11.29 -27.92 -13.80
C ILE A 61 -10.09 -28.84 -14.02
N LYS A 62 -8.94 -28.57 -13.38
CA LYS A 62 -7.72 -29.39 -13.47
C LYS A 62 -7.93 -30.83 -12.98
N ILE A 63 -8.87 -31.07 -12.07
CA ILE A 63 -9.23 -32.42 -11.62
C ILE A 63 -10.35 -33.02 -12.47
N LYS A 64 -11.35 -32.21 -12.83
CA LYS A 64 -12.50 -32.64 -13.64
C LYS A 64 -12.09 -33.12 -15.04
N ASN A 65 -11.12 -32.46 -15.68
CA ASN A 65 -10.69 -32.81 -17.03
C ASN A 65 -10.00 -34.18 -17.11
N PRO A 66 -8.99 -34.48 -16.26
CA PRO A 66 -8.43 -35.83 -16.14
C PRO A 66 -9.47 -36.88 -15.75
N LEU A 67 -10.38 -36.57 -14.81
CA LEU A 67 -11.46 -37.50 -14.46
C LEU A 67 -12.33 -37.85 -15.67
N LYS A 68 -12.71 -36.86 -16.48
CA LYS A 68 -13.49 -37.06 -17.71
C LYS A 68 -12.71 -37.89 -18.74
N ALA A 69 -11.41 -37.66 -18.90
CA ALA A 69 -10.55 -38.45 -19.77
C ALA A 69 -10.44 -39.91 -19.28
N ASP A 70 -10.26 -40.11 -17.98
CA ASP A 70 -10.20 -41.41 -17.34
C ASP A 70 -11.48 -42.22 -17.51
N VAL A 71 -12.65 -41.57 -17.41
CA VAL A 71 -13.94 -42.23 -17.63
C VAL A 71 -14.05 -42.75 -19.07
N LYS A 72 -13.59 -41.99 -20.06
CA LYS A 72 -13.54 -42.45 -21.46
C LYS A 72 -12.57 -43.61 -21.63
N ARG A 73 -11.35 -43.47 -21.09
CA ARG A 73 -10.30 -44.49 -21.16
C ARG A 73 -10.74 -45.81 -20.52
N LEU A 74 -11.39 -45.76 -19.36
CA LEU A 74 -11.97 -46.94 -18.71
C LEU A 74 -13.12 -47.56 -19.51
N GLY A 75 -13.89 -46.76 -20.24
CA GLY A 75 -14.88 -47.26 -21.19
C GLY A 75 -14.24 -48.13 -22.27
N TYR A 76 -13.16 -47.64 -22.89
CA TYR A 76 -12.40 -48.41 -23.89
C TYR A 76 -11.74 -49.66 -23.27
N SER A 77 -11.12 -49.55 -22.09
CA SER A 77 -10.59 -50.71 -21.35
C SER A 77 -11.66 -51.77 -21.09
N LEU A 78 -12.89 -51.37 -20.77
CA LEU A 78 -14.00 -52.29 -20.53
C LEU A 78 -14.41 -53.02 -21.82
N GLU A 79 -14.49 -52.31 -22.94
CA GLU A 79 -14.78 -52.89 -24.26
C GLU A 79 -13.71 -53.91 -24.66
N VAL A 80 -12.43 -53.57 -24.50
CA VAL A 80 -11.30 -54.46 -24.80
C VAL A 80 -11.28 -55.69 -23.88
N ALA A 81 -11.49 -55.50 -22.57
CA ALA A 81 -11.54 -56.62 -21.62
C ALA A 81 -12.69 -57.60 -21.92
N ASN A 82 -13.86 -57.07 -22.30
CA ASN A 82 -15.00 -57.89 -22.72
C ASN A 82 -14.71 -58.64 -24.03
N ALA A 83 -14.11 -57.98 -25.02
CA ALA A 83 -13.73 -58.61 -26.29
C ALA A 83 -12.65 -59.70 -26.10
N ALA A 84 -11.71 -59.48 -25.19
CA ALA A 84 -10.66 -60.45 -24.84
C ALA A 84 -11.16 -61.58 -23.92
N GLY A 85 -12.41 -61.54 -23.45
CA GLY A 85 -12.97 -62.54 -22.53
C GLY A 85 -12.38 -62.48 -21.11
N ILE A 86 -11.72 -61.39 -20.72
CA ILE A 86 -11.07 -61.22 -19.42
C ILE A 86 -12.09 -60.66 -18.43
N LYS A 87 -12.80 -61.54 -17.72
CA LYS A 87 -13.80 -61.13 -16.71
C LYS A 87 -13.20 -60.79 -15.34
N LYS A 88 -12.30 -61.65 -14.86
CA LYS A 88 -11.66 -61.54 -13.54
C LYS A 88 -10.26 -60.94 -13.64
N PRO A 89 -9.71 -60.42 -12.53
CA PRO A 89 -8.35 -59.91 -12.54
C PRO A 89 -7.34 -60.95 -13.00
N VAL A 90 -6.42 -60.55 -13.86
CA VAL A 90 -5.34 -61.40 -14.37
C VAL A 90 -4.18 -61.33 -13.38
N PHE A 91 -3.97 -62.41 -12.64
CA PHE A 91 -2.81 -62.55 -11.76
C PHE A 91 -1.68 -63.23 -12.52
N GLY A 92 -0.53 -62.56 -12.60
CA GLY A 92 0.70 -63.21 -13.03
C GLY A 92 1.18 -64.12 -11.91
N ASN A 93 1.38 -65.41 -12.19
CA ASN A 93 1.97 -66.38 -11.26
C ASN A 93 3.46 -66.07 -11.00
N GLY A 94 3.78 -64.90 -10.44
CA GLY A 94 5.14 -64.40 -10.23
C GLY A 94 5.84 -63.81 -11.46
N GLN A 95 5.18 -63.72 -12.62
CA GLN A 95 5.67 -63.00 -13.80
C GLN A 95 4.87 -61.70 -14.03
N SER A 96 5.55 -60.62 -14.41
CA SER A 96 4.90 -59.33 -14.70
C SER A 96 3.89 -59.49 -15.84
N VAL A 97 2.60 -59.26 -15.54
CA VAL A 97 1.56 -59.20 -16.57
C VAL A 97 1.83 -57.98 -17.44
N LYS A 98 2.11 -58.21 -18.73
CA LYS A 98 2.31 -57.13 -19.70
C LYS A 98 0.94 -56.61 -20.14
N ASP A 99 0.46 -55.62 -19.40
CA ASP A 99 -0.80 -54.95 -19.69
C ASP A 99 -0.62 -53.87 -20.77
N ASP A 100 -1.72 -53.51 -21.42
CA ASP A 100 -1.73 -52.40 -22.37
C ASP A 100 -1.54 -51.07 -21.62
N PRO A 101 -0.58 -50.22 -22.02
CA PRO A 101 -0.31 -48.96 -21.33
C PRO A 101 -1.43 -47.92 -21.49
N ASP A 102 -2.20 -48.01 -22.56
CA ASP A 102 -3.26 -47.07 -22.92
C ASP A 102 -4.64 -47.56 -22.40
N PHE A 103 -4.91 -48.87 -22.50
CA PHE A 103 -6.18 -49.51 -22.14
C PHE A 103 -5.98 -50.77 -21.30
N SER A 104 -5.51 -50.58 -20.07
CA SER A 104 -5.32 -51.64 -19.09
C SER A 104 -6.55 -52.55 -18.94
N VAL A 105 -6.35 -53.86 -19.08
CA VAL A 105 -7.38 -54.91 -18.93
C VAL A 105 -7.14 -55.83 -17.73
N SER A 106 -6.01 -55.67 -17.04
CA SER A 106 -5.58 -56.55 -15.93
C SER A 106 -6.57 -56.66 -14.77
N LEU A 107 -7.40 -55.65 -14.52
CA LEU A 107 -8.43 -55.67 -13.47
C LEU A 107 -9.65 -56.54 -13.84
N GLY A 108 -9.79 -56.92 -15.11
CA GLY A 108 -10.93 -57.66 -15.65
C GLY A 108 -12.18 -56.79 -15.83
N SER A 109 -13.08 -57.20 -16.73
CA SER A 109 -14.26 -56.40 -17.08
C SER A 109 -15.17 -56.11 -15.90
N ASP A 110 -15.32 -57.03 -14.94
CA ASP A 110 -16.15 -56.83 -13.74
C ASP A 110 -15.59 -55.70 -12.87
N GLY A 111 -14.27 -55.71 -12.62
CA GLY A 111 -13.62 -54.69 -11.80
C GLY A 111 -13.52 -53.34 -12.50
N ILE A 112 -13.27 -53.32 -13.82
CA ILE A 112 -13.26 -52.10 -14.63
C ILE A 112 -14.66 -51.47 -14.67
N ALA A 113 -15.73 -52.26 -14.83
CA ALA A 113 -17.11 -51.77 -14.79
C ALA A 113 -17.45 -51.13 -13.44
N SER A 114 -17.07 -51.76 -12.33
CA SER A 114 -17.24 -51.17 -10.99
C SER A 114 -16.48 -49.85 -10.84
N LYS A 115 -15.21 -49.81 -11.25
CA LYS A 115 -14.38 -48.59 -11.21
C LYS A 115 -14.95 -47.47 -12.10
N LEU A 116 -15.48 -47.81 -13.26
CA LEU A 116 -16.14 -46.89 -14.16
C LEU A 116 -17.41 -46.29 -13.53
N ASN A 117 -18.22 -47.12 -12.88
CA ASN A 117 -19.42 -46.67 -12.16
C ASN A 117 -19.08 -45.73 -11.01
N ILE A 118 -18.05 -46.06 -10.21
CA ILE A 118 -17.55 -45.18 -9.14
C ILE A 118 -17.12 -43.85 -9.75
N LYS A 119 -16.26 -43.84 -10.78
CA LYS A 119 -15.77 -42.60 -11.37
C LYS A 119 -16.87 -41.75 -12.04
N LYS A 120 -17.90 -42.37 -12.61
CA LYS A 120 -19.08 -41.67 -13.15
C LYS A 120 -19.99 -41.10 -12.06
N SER A 121 -20.04 -41.73 -10.90
CA SER A 121 -20.87 -41.28 -9.76
C SER A 121 -20.28 -40.05 -9.04
N ILE A 122 -18.99 -39.75 -9.24
CA ILE A 122 -18.35 -38.56 -8.69
C ILE A 122 -18.92 -37.33 -9.40
N SER A 123 -19.82 -36.63 -8.73
CA SER A 123 -20.43 -35.39 -9.21
C SER A 123 -19.66 -34.15 -8.74
N ASP A 124 -19.17 -34.16 -7.50
CA ASP A 124 -18.29 -33.14 -6.95
C ASP A 124 -16.83 -33.63 -6.89
N VAL A 125 -15.94 -32.87 -7.52
CA VAL A 125 -14.49 -33.14 -7.55
C VAL A 125 -13.80 -32.67 -6.28
N THR A 126 -14.45 -31.87 -5.43
CA THR A 126 -13.87 -31.41 -4.16
C THR A 126 -13.65 -32.56 -3.18
N GLU A 127 -14.50 -33.59 -3.21
CA GLU A 127 -14.37 -34.79 -2.37
C GLU A 127 -13.10 -35.61 -2.70
N LEU A 128 -12.53 -35.41 -3.89
CA LEU A 128 -11.35 -36.15 -4.35
C LEU A 128 -10.02 -35.56 -3.87
N SER A 129 -10.01 -34.35 -3.32
CA SER A 129 -8.77 -33.66 -2.96
C SER A 129 -8.92 -32.83 -1.69
N GLY A 130 -8.10 -33.15 -0.68
CA GLY A 130 -7.99 -32.36 0.53
C GLY A 130 -7.56 -30.90 0.26
N ASP A 131 -6.74 -30.67 -0.77
CA ASP A 131 -6.31 -29.32 -1.14
C ASP A 131 -7.46 -28.46 -1.66
N LEU A 132 -8.40 -29.06 -2.42
CA LEU A 132 -9.60 -28.36 -2.87
C LEU A 132 -10.52 -28.01 -1.70
N LEU A 133 -10.66 -28.92 -0.72
CA LEU A 133 -11.43 -28.64 0.50
C LEU A 133 -10.82 -27.49 1.30
N ASN A 134 -9.50 -27.50 1.49
CA ASN A 134 -8.79 -26.44 2.18
C ASN A 134 -8.94 -25.08 1.46
N ARG A 135 -8.89 -25.08 0.12
CA ARG A 135 -9.07 -23.85 -0.66
C ARG A 135 -10.52 -23.37 -0.66
N GLN A 136 -11.49 -24.27 -0.72
CA GLN A 136 -12.90 -23.93 -0.56
C GLN A 136 -13.15 -23.29 0.81
N TYR A 137 -12.62 -23.88 1.88
CA TYR A 137 -12.67 -23.30 3.22
C TYR A 137 -12.06 -21.90 3.27
N LEU A 138 -10.89 -21.69 2.67
CA LEU A 138 -10.26 -20.37 2.61
C LEU A 138 -11.14 -19.33 1.89
N VAL A 139 -11.75 -19.71 0.76
CA VAL A 139 -12.66 -18.82 0.02
C VAL A 139 -13.89 -18.47 0.85
N ASP A 140 -14.43 -19.43 1.60
CA ASP A 140 -15.62 -19.24 2.43
C ASP A 140 -15.31 -18.34 3.64
N GLU A 141 -14.14 -18.52 4.27
CA GLU A 141 -13.62 -17.63 5.31
C GLU A 141 -13.42 -16.20 4.77
N LEU A 142 -12.73 -16.05 3.63
CA LEU A 142 -12.49 -14.74 3.00
C LEU A 142 -13.79 -14.03 2.60
N ALA A 143 -14.87 -14.77 2.32
CA ALA A 143 -16.19 -14.21 2.04
C ALA A 143 -16.90 -13.68 3.30
N GLN A 144 -16.53 -14.18 4.47
CA GLN A 144 -17.08 -13.75 5.76
C GLN A 144 -16.27 -12.62 6.41
N VAL A 145 -15.03 -12.39 5.99
CA VAL A 145 -14.20 -11.29 6.51
C VAL A 145 -14.80 -9.95 6.12
N SER A 146 -15.26 -9.19 7.12
CA SER A 146 -15.69 -7.81 6.99
C SER A 146 -14.63 -6.87 7.57
N VAL A 147 -14.18 -5.89 6.78
CA VAL A 147 -13.23 -4.87 7.24
C VAL A 147 -14.00 -3.64 7.74
N ASN A 148 -14.13 -3.54 9.06
CA ASN A 148 -14.72 -2.38 9.72
C ASN A 148 -13.80 -1.16 9.63
N ASP A 149 -14.37 0.04 9.56
CA ASP A 149 -13.58 1.27 9.67
C ASP A 149 -12.98 1.36 11.08
N ILE A 150 -11.65 1.44 11.15
CA ILE A 150 -10.91 1.62 12.39
C ILE A 150 -10.24 2.98 12.33
N SER A 151 -10.50 3.81 13.33
CA SER A 151 -9.74 5.05 13.53
C SER A 151 -8.44 4.70 14.25
N PHE A 152 -7.31 5.11 13.67
CA PHE A 152 -6.00 4.98 14.28
C PHE A 152 -5.15 6.20 13.94
N ILE A 153 -4.13 6.46 14.75
CA ILE A 153 -3.20 7.57 14.54
C ILE A 153 -1.93 6.99 13.92
N PRO A 154 -1.53 7.40 12.70
CA PRO A 154 -0.40 6.83 11.96
C PRO A 154 0.96 7.33 12.46
N PHE A 155 1.00 8.04 13.58
CA PHE A 155 2.19 8.59 14.19
C PHE A 155 2.07 8.61 15.71
N LYS A 156 3.18 8.92 16.39
CA LYS A 156 3.22 9.11 17.83
C LYS A 156 3.85 10.46 18.16
N TYR A 157 3.18 11.28 18.95
CA TYR A 157 3.75 12.53 19.44
C TYR A 157 4.90 12.25 20.41
N GLN A 158 6.06 12.85 20.13
CA GLN A 158 7.09 13.10 21.14
C GLN A 158 6.89 14.48 21.77
N LEU A 159 6.41 15.42 20.95
CA LEU A 159 6.01 16.76 21.35
C LEU A 159 4.71 17.11 20.63
N SER A 160 3.66 17.39 21.37
CA SER A 160 2.38 17.87 20.82
C SER A 160 2.52 19.32 20.35
N PRO A 161 1.63 19.80 19.45
CA PRO A 161 1.62 21.21 19.04
C PRO A 161 1.62 22.15 20.25
N SER A 162 2.72 22.88 20.44
CA SER A 162 2.93 23.73 21.61
C SER A 162 2.41 25.15 21.34
N LEU A 163 1.92 25.83 22.39
CA LEU A 163 1.53 27.23 22.30
C LEU A 163 2.80 28.10 22.31
N PRO A 164 3.12 28.84 21.23
CA PRO A 164 4.35 29.61 21.18
C PRO A 164 4.25 30.85 22.09
N VAL A 165 5.07 30.87 23.14
CA VAL A 165 5.19 32.02 24.06
C VAL A 165 6.04 33.16 23.50
N LYS A 166 6.85 32.87 22.49
CA LYS A 166 7.70 33.85 21.80
C LYS A 166 7.27 33.97 20.35
N LYS A 167 7.06 35.20 19.89
CA LYS A 167 6.80 35.48 18.47
C LYS A 167 8.01 35.04 17.65
N ASP A 168 7.73 34.31 16.59
CA ASP A 168 8.74 33.90 15.61
C ASP A 168 9.08 35.08 14.67
N GLY A 169 10.36 35.24 14.32
CA GLY A 169 10.87 36.34 13.49
C GLY A 169 11.73 37.39 14.21
N VAL A 170 12.01 38.51 13.52
CA VAL A 170 12.95 39.53 14.01
C VAL A 170 12.43 40.20 15.28
N GLY A 171 13.18 40.08 16.37
CA GLY A 171 12.82 40.67 17.66
C GLY A 171 12.72 42.19 17.57
N LYS A 172 11.74 42.77 18.29
CA LYS A 172 11.53 44.24 18.33
C LYS A 172 12.82 45.00 18.67
N VAL A 173 13.66 44.43 19.54
CA VAL A 173 14.96 45.01 19.92
C VAL A 173 15.88 45.16 18.72
N ILE A 174 15.96 44.15 17.84
CA ILE A 174 16.79 44.21 16.64
C ILE A 174 16.27 45.28 15.69
N ILE A 175 14.95 45.37 15.51
CA ILE A 175 14.32 46.39 14.66
C ILE A 175 14.64 47.80 15.18
N VAL A 176 14.49 48.02 16.49
CA VAL A 176 14.80 49.31 17.14
C VAL A 176 16.28 49.64 17.02
N PHE A 177 17.16 48.67 17.24
CA PHE A 177 18.60 48.87 17.12
C PHE A 177 19.02 49.24 15.70
N VAL A 178 18.56 48.49 14.70
CA VAL A 178 18.89 48.74 13.28
C VAL A 178 18.31 50.07 12.81
N SER A 179 17.07 50.40 13.19
CA SER A 179 16.46 51.69 12.83
C SER A 179 17.18 52.87 13.48
N SER A 180 17.60 52.75 14.75
CA SER A 180 18.40 53.77 15.43
C SER A 180 19.76 53.98 14.77
N LEU A 181 20.44 52.90 14.41
CA LEU A 181 21.74 52.98 13.73
C LEU A 181 21.60 53.68 12.37
N MET A 182 20.58 53.29 11.59
CA MET A 182 20.30 53.91 10.29
C MET A 182 19.98 55.40 10.42
N GLY A 183 19.13 55.78 11.40
CA GLY A 183 18.81 57.18 11.69
C GLY A 183 20.04 58.00 12.07
N GLY A 184 20.94 57.43 12.87
CA GLY A 184 22.20 58.07 13.25
C GLY A 184 23.11 58.35 12.05
N VAL A 185 23.28 57.39 11.14
CA VAL A 185 24.09 57.58 9.92
C VAL A 185 23.51 58.68 9.03
N ILE A 186 22.18 58.69 8.85
CA ILE A 186 21.49 59.71 8.03
C ILE A 186 21.64 61.11 8.67
N ALA A 187 21.49 61.22 9.99
CA ALA A 187 21.65 62.50 10.70
C ALA A 187 23.08 63.05 10.59
N CYS A 188 24.09 62.21 10.81
CA CYS A 188 25.49 62.58 10.62
C CYS A 188 25.77 63.05 9.19
N GLY A 189 25.25 62.31 8.19
CA GLY A 189 25.38 62.68 6.77
C GLY A 189 24.74 64.04 6.46
N ALA A 190 23.54 64.31 6.99
CA ALA A 190 22.85 65.58 6.78
C ALA A 190 23.60 66.77 7.39
N VAL A 191 24.14 66.64 8.61
CA VAL A 191 24.92 67.71 9.27
C VAL A 191 26.21 67.98 8.51
N LEU A 192 26.93 66.94 8.07
CA LEU A 192 28.16 67.11 7.29
C LEU A 192 27.89 67.79 5.94
N LEU A 193 26.83 67.38 5.24
CA LEU A 193 26.43 68.02 3.98
C LEU A 193 26.05 69.49 4.19
N HIS A 194 25.28 69.78 5.24
CA HIS A 194 24.90 71.16 5.57
C HIS A 194 26.12 72.04 5.86
N ARG A 195 27.06 71.54 6.68
CA ARG A 195 28.31 72.25 6.97
C ARG A 195 29.17 72.43 5.73
N ALA A 196 29.28 71.43 4.86
CA ALA A 196 30.05 71.52 3.62
C ALA A 196 29.46 72.53 2.61
N ILE A 197 28.13 72.64 2.54
CA ILE A 197 27.46 73.66 1.72
C ILE A 197 27.67 75.06 2.31
N ALA A 198 27.53 75.21 3.62
CA ALA A 198 27.75 76.48 4.30
C ALA A 198 29.19 76.99 4.15
N SER A 199 30.19 76.10 4.29
CA SER A 199 31.59 76.45 4.10
C SER A 199 31.89 76.87 2.66
N ARG A 200 31.33 76.16 1.66
CA ARG A 200 31.47 76.54 0.24
C ARG A 200 30.84 77.89 -0.07
N ARG A 201 29.67 78.19 0.51
CA ARG A 201 29.03 79.51 0.35
C ARG A 201 29.90 80.63 0.91
N LEU A 202 30.49 80.44 2.08
CA LEU A 202 31.42 81.42 2.68
C LEU A 202 32.67 81.62 1.81
N GLU A 203 33.25 80.55 1.28
CA GLU A 203 34.42 80.64 0.40
C GLU A 203 34.12 81.38 -0.92
N ILE A 204 32.93 81.15 -1.50
CA ILE A 204 32.48 81.87 -2.70
C ILE A 204 32.26 83.35 -2.39
N MET A 205 31.65 83.68 -1.24
CA MET A 205 31.44 85.08 -0.83
C MET A 205 32.77 85.80 -0.59
N ALA A 206 33.73 85.17 0.10
CA ALA A 206 35.06 85.73 0.33
C ALA A 206 35.81 85.97 -0.99
N LYS A 207 35.73 85.05 -1.96
CA LYS A 207 36.28 85.24 -3.32
C LYS A 207 35.57 86.33 -4.12
N LEU A 208 34.31 86.64 -3.81
CA LEU A 208 33.56 87.72 -4.44
C LEU A 208 33.97 89.08 -3.86
N GLU A 209 34.12 89.19 -2.54
CA GLU A 209 34.61 90.40 -1.87
C GLU A 209 36.03 90.75 -2.31
N ASP A 210 36.93 89.78 -2.40
CA ASP A 210 38.31 89.98 -2.88
C ASP A 210 38.40 90.41 -4.36
N LYS A 211 37.34 90.13 -5.15
CA LYS A 211 37.22 90.60 -6.55
C LYS A 211 36.58 91.98 -6.69
N LEU A 212 35.91 92.47 -5.64
CA LEU A 212 35.20 93.75 -5.60
C LEU A 212 35.99 94.85 -4.88
N ALA A 213 37.03 94.48 -4.12
CA ALA A 213 38.05 95.36 -3.56
C ALA A 213 39.16 95.67 -4.58
#